data_AF-A0A1S8X850-F1
#
_entry.id   AF-A0A1S8X850-F1
#
_cell.length_a   1.000
_cell.length_b   1.000
_cell.length_c   1.000
_cell.angle_alpha   90.00
_cell.angle_beta   90.00
_cell.angle_gamma   90.00
#
_symmetry.space_group_name_H-M   'P 1'
#
loop_
_entity.id
_entity.type
_entity.pdbx_description
1 polymer ?
#
loop_
_entity_poly.entity_id
_entity_poly.type
_entity_poly.pdbx_seq_one_letter_code
_entity_poly.pdbx_strand_id
1 'polypeptide(L)'
;MFPQVIQDTHATTQRYQQESTKRLKERLHDINFWKQELERQIYDIDCETSRLVKEKHRMELALQQTDYPLHIVTENLNARAHRRGVDKVEDSVQVDLKLRIFLANLQYIFVTSPN
;
A
#
# COMPACT_ATOMS: atom_id res chain seq x y z
N MET A 1 -29.52 63.82 23.63
CA MET A 1 -28.21 63.51 23.00
C MET A 1 -27.57 62.27 23.62
N PHE A 2 -27.29 62.23 24.94
CA PHE A 2 -26.69 61.04 25.60
C PHE A 2 -27.47 59.71 25.51
N PRO A 3 -28.81 59.67 25.61
CA PRO A 3 -29.55 58.40 25.55
C PRO A 3 -29.45 57.72 24.19
N GLN A 4 -29.43 58.51 23.10
CA GLN A 4 -29.30 58.02 21.73
C GLN A 4 -27.94 57.34 21.53
N VAL A 5 -26.85 58.01 21.95
CA VAL A 5 -25.49 57.49 21.82
C VAL A 5 -25.34 56.16 22.57
N ILE A 6 -25.95 56.03 23.75
CA ILE A 6 -25.94 54.78 24.52
C ILE A 6 -26.69 53.67 23.77
N GLN A 7 -27.87 53.96 23.22
CA GLN A 7 -28.65 52.99 22.43
C GLN A 7 -27.91 52.56 21.16
N ASP A 8 -27.32 53.49 20.42
CA ASP A 8 -26.57 53.21 19.20
C ASP A 8 -25.32 52.38 19.49
N THR A 9 -24.62 52.69 20.58
CA THR A 9 -23.45 51.92 21.04
C THR A 9 -23.85 50.50 21.47
N HIS A 10 -24.97 50.36 22.17
CA HIS A 10 -25.50 49.06 22.58
C HIS A 10 -25.91 48.20 21.37
N ALA A 11 -26.64 48.77 20.42
CA ALA A 11 -27.05 48.08 19.19
C ALA A 11 -25.83 47.64 18.36
N THR A 12 -24.82 48.50 18.26
CA THR A 12 -23.57 48.18 17.54
C THR A 12 -22.80 47.05 18.22
N THR A 13 -22.65 47.11 19.55
CA THR A 13 -22.01 46.06 20.34
C THR A 13 -22.73 44.72 20.19
N GLN A 14 -24.07 44.73 20.24
CA GLN A 14 -24.88 43.52 20.07
C GLN A 14 -24.72 42.89 18.68
N ARG A 15 -24.66 43.71 17.61
CA ARG A 15 -24.40 43.23 16.25
C ARG A 15 -23.04 42.56 16.13
N TYR A 16 -21.98 43.20 16.65
CA TYR A 16 -20.64 42.60 16.64
C TYR A 16 -20.57 41.30 17.45
N GLN A 17 -21.25 41.24 18.60
CA GLN A 17 -21.31 40.02 19.41
C GLN A 17 -22.01 38.89 18.65
N GLN A 18 -23.12 39.17 17.96
CA GLN A 18 -23.84 38.20 17.15
C GLN A 18 -22.99 37.72 15.95
N GLU A 19 -22.32 38.62 15.26
CA GLU A 19 -21.44 38.27 14.14
C GLU A 19 -20.26 37.41 14.60
N SER A 20 -19.60 37.79 15.70
CA SER A 20 -18.53 37.01 16.31
C SER A 20 -19.01 35.61 16.70
N THR A 21 -20.19 35.51 17.34
CA THR A 21 -20.80 34.23 17.71
C THR A 21 -21.11 33.37 16.48
N LYS A 22 -21.59 33.97 15.38
CA LYS A 22 -21.84 33.26 14.12
C LYS A 22 -20.54 32.70 13.53
N ARG A 23 -19.50 33.52 13.41
CA ARG A 23 -18.19 33.10 12.89
C ARG A 23 -17.56 32.00 13.73
N LEU A 24 -17.71 32.06 15.05
CA LEU A 24 -17.24 30.99 15.96
C LEU A 24 -17.99 29.67 15.72
N LYS A 25 -19.30 29.72 15.49
CA LYS A 25 -20.08 28.51 15.15
C LYS A 25 -19.66 27.90 13.82
N GLU A 26 -19.44 28.72 12.80
CA GLU A 26 -18.96 28.27 11.49
C GLU A 26 -17.58 27.60 11.63
N ARG A 27 -16.63 28.25 12.29
CA ARG A 27 -15.30 27.66 12.54
C ARG A 27 -15.36 26.37 13.35
N LEU A 28 -16.23 26.29 14.35
CA LEU A 28 -16.42 25.07 15.12
C LEU A 28 -16.96 23.93 14.25
N HIS A 29 -17.90 24.24 13.35
CA HIS A 29 -18.42 23.27 12.39
C HIS A 29 -17.32 22.79 11.45
N ASP A 30 -16.54 23.70 10.87
CA ASP A 30 -15.44 23.36 9.97
C ASP A 30 -14.39 22.48 10.67
N ILE A 31 -13.99 22.85 11.90
CA ILE A 31 -13.02 22.06 12.68
C ILE A 31 -13.55 20.65 12.93
N ASN A 32 -14.83 20.51 13.33
CA ASN A 32 -15.41 19.20 13.58
C ASN A 32 -15.53 18.38 12.30
N PHE A 33 -15.89 19.00 11.18
CA PHE A 33 -15.96 18.35 9.88
C PHE A 33 -14.59 17.81 9.47
N TRP A 34 -13.56 18.65 9.50
CA TRP A 34 -12.20 18.23 9.15
C TRP A 34 -11.64 17.19 10.09
N LYS A 35 -11.96 17.27 11.39
CA LYS A 35 -11.60 16.23 12.35
C LYS A 35 -12.21 14.88 11.95
N GLN A 36 -13.50 14.83 11.67
CA GLN A 36 -14.18 13.59 11.26
C GLN A 36 -13.62 13.04 9.94
N GLU A 37 -13.32 13.92 8.99
CA GLU A 37 -12.75 13.51 7.71
C GLU A 37 -11.33 12.95 7.86
N LEU A 38 -10.50 13.55 8.72
CA LEU A 38 -9.18 13.00 9.05
C LEU A 38 -9.27 11.66 9.76
N GLU A 39 -10.19 11.51 10.73
CA GLU A 39 -10.43 10.24 11.43
C GLU A 39 -10.86 9.14 10.45
N ARG A 40 -11.73 9.46 9.49
CA ARG A 40 -12.14 8.55 8.41
C ARG A 40 -10.96 8.15 7.52
N GLN A 41 -10.17 9.12 7.08
CA GLN A 41 -9.01 8.84 6.22
C GLN A 41 -7.96 7.99 6.92
N ILE A 42 -7.70 8.23 8.21
CA ILE A 42 -6.80 7.40 9.02
C ILE A 42 -7.31 5.96 9.06
N TYR A 43 -8.60 5.76 9.30
CA TYR A 43 -9.20 4.42 9.29
C TYR A 43 -9.07 3.72 7.93
N ASP A 44 -9.36 4.44 6.85
CA ASP A 44 -9.26 3.91 5.48
C ASP A 44 -7.82 3.47 5.16
N ILE A 45 -6.83 4.30 5.52
CA ILE A 45 -5.40 3.99 5.33
C ILE A 45 -4.96 2.81 6.19
N ASP A 46 -5.41 2.71 7.43
CA ASP A 46 -5.08 1.58 8.32
C ASP A 46 -5.65 0.25 7.78
N CYS A 47 -6.88 0.29 7.26
CA CYS A 47 -7.51 -0.84 6.61
C CYS A 47 -6.75 -1.26 5.34
N GLU A 48 -6.38 -0.30 4.49
CA GLU A 48 -5.60 -0.55 3.28
C GLU A 48 -4.21 -1.10 3.61
N THR A 49 -3.53 -0.52 4.60
CA THR A 49 -2.22 -0.99 5.07
C THR A 49 -2.31 -2.42 5.57
N SER A 50 -3.32 -2.73 6.39
CA SER A 50 -3.58 -4.09 6.87
C SER A 50 -3.84 -5.07 5.73
N ARG A 51 -4.56 -4.65 4.68
CA ARG A 51 -4.77 -5.46 3.47
C ARG A 51 -3.45 -5.69 2.73
N LEU A 52 -2.66 -4.65 2.51
CA LEU A 52 -1.37 -4.74 1.82
C LEU A 52 -0.38 -5.63 2.56
N VAL A 53 -0.35 -5.57 3.90
CA VAL A 53 0.50 -6.46 4.71
C VAL A 53 0.10 -7.93 4.53
N LYS A 54 -1.20 -8.24 4.54
CA LYS A 54 -1.70 -9.61 4.29
C LYS A 54 -1.34 -10.10 2.89
N GLU A 55 -1.51 -9.24 1.89
CA GLU A 55 -1.20 -9.55 0.51
C GLU A 55 0.31 -9.76 0.29
N LYS A 56 1.15 -8.91 0.88
CA LYS A 56 2.60 -9.07 0.91
C LYS A 56 2.97 -10.43 1.51
N HIS A 57 2.43 -10.76 2.68
CA HIS A 57 2.71 -12.03 3.34
C HIS A 57 2.28 -13.23 2.47
N ARG A 58 1.11 -13.15 1.83
CA ARG A 58 0.65 -14.20 0.90
C ARG A 58 1.61 -14.37 -0.28
N MET A 59 2.10 -13.27 -0.85
CA MET A 59 3.07 -13.30 -1.96
C MET A 59 4.42 -13.86 -1.52
N GLU A 60 4.90 -13.52 -0.33
CA GLU A 60 6.14 -14.07 0.24
C GLU A 60 6.03 -15.59 0.44
N LEU A 61 4.90 -16.07 0.97
CA LEU A 61 4.64 -17.51 1.10
C LEU A 61 4.55 -18.20 -0.26
N ALA A 62 3.82 -17.62 -1.21
CA ALA A 62 3.71 -18.17 -2.57
C ALA A 62 5.09 -18.24 -3.26
N LEU A 63 5.95 -17.25 -3.01
CA LEU A 63 7.32 -17.25 -3.50
C LEU A 63 8.14 -18.39 -2.89
N GLN A 64 8.11 -18.55 -1.56
CA GLN A 64 8.78 -19.66 -0.88
C GLN A 64 8.30 -21.04 -1.38
N GLN A 65 7.02 -21.17 -1.69
CA GLN A 65 6.48 -22.42 -2.26
C GLN A 65 7.08 -22.77 -3.63
N THR A 66 7.71 -21.82 -4.34
CA THR A 66 8.41 -22.10 -5.60
C THR A 66 9.78 -22.72 -5.42
N ASP A 67 10.38 -22.65 -4.22
CA ASP A 67 11.74 -23.16 -3.95
C ASP A 67 11.84 -24.67 -4.17
N TYR A 68 10.86 -25.42 -3.66
CA TYR A 68 10.86 -26.88 -3.79
C TYR A 68 10.69 -27.36 -5.24
N PRO A 69 9.72 -26.85 -6.03
CA PRO A 69 9.67 -27.09 -7.47
C PRO A 69 10.96 -26.73 -8.21
N LEU A 70 11.62 -25.62 -7.86
CA LEU A 70 12.89 -25.22 -8.48
C LEU A 70 14.04 -26.17 -8.14
N HIS A 71 14.07 -26.71 -6.93
CA HIS A 71 14.98 -27.78 -6.54
C HIS A 71 14.79 -29.01 -7.43
N ILE A 72 13.55 -29.45 -7.63
CA ILE A 72 13.22 -30.58 -8.51
C ILE A 72 13.65 -30.30 -9.95
N VAL A 73 13.42 -29.09 -10.47
CA VAL A 73 13.86 -28.69 -11.82
C VAL A 73 15.39 -28.80 -11.95
N THR A 74 16.12 -28.36 -10.92
CA THR A 74 17.59 -28.41 -10.87
C THR A 74 18.09 -29.87 -10.84
N GLU A 75 17.50 -30.71 -10.00
CA GLU A 75 17.82 -32.15 -9.95
C GLU A 75 17.55 -32.84 -11.28
N ASN A 76 16.43 -32.53 -11.94
CA ASN A 76 16.09 -33.08 -13.25
C ASN A 76 17.11 -32.69 -14.32
N LEU A 77 17.54 -31.42 -14.35
CA LEU A 77 18.59 -30.97 -15.27
C LEU A 77 19.93 -31.64 -14.98
N ASN A 78 20.28 -31.79 -13.70
CA ASN A 78 21.49 -32.50 -13.30
C ASN A 78 21.44 -33.97 -13.75
N ALA A 79 20.35 -34.69 -13.48
CA ALA A 79 20.18 -36.08 -13.90
C ALA A 79 20.28 -36.22 -15.44
N ARG A 80 19.66 -35.29 -16.18
CA ARG A 80 19.75 -35.25 -17.66
C ARG A 80 21.17 -34.97 -18.15
N ALA A 81 21.93 -34.11 -17.47
CA ALA A 81 23.32 -33.79 -17.84
C ALA A 81 24.28 -34.99 -17.71
N HIS A 82 23.95 -35.98 -16.87
CA HIS A 82 24.74 -37.20 -16.69
C HIS A 82 24.49 -38.26 -17.78
N ARG A 83 23.48 -38.09 -18.65
CA ARG A 83 23.24 -38.98 -19.79
C ARG A 83 24.40 -38.93 -20.79
N ARG A 84 24.65 -40.04 -21.49
CA ARG A 84 25.78 -40.19 -22.43
C ARG A 84 25.33 -40.77 -23.76
N GLY A 85 26.15 -40.57 -24.79
CA GLY A 85 25.89 -41.11 -26.12
C GLY A 85 24.59 -40.60 -26.71
N VAL A 86 23.80 -41.51 -27.28
CA VAL A 86 22.54 -41.20 -27.97
C VAL A 86 21.47 -40.64 -27.02
N ASP A 87 21.57 -40.91 -25.71
CA ASP A 87 20.63 -40.40 -24.70
C ASP A 87 20.88 -38.95 -24.26
N LYS A 88 22.02 -38.36 -24.68
CA LYS A 88 22.35 -36.95 -24.40
C LYS A 88 21.74 -36.05 -25.47
N VAL A 89 20.44 -35.80 -25.34
CA VAL A 89 19.67 -34.96 -26.25
C VAL A 89 19.11 -33.75 -25.52
N GLU A 90 19.15 -32.60 -26.17
CA GLU A 90 18.48 -31.38 -25.71
C GLU A 90 17.08 -31.32 -26.32
N ASP A 91 16.09 -31.78 -25.54
CA ASP A 91 14.68 -31.78 -25.93
C ASP A 91 13.96 -30.50 -25.49
N SER A 92 12.72 -30.32 -25.94
CA SER A 92 11.88 -29.19 -25.54
C SER A 92 11.74 -29.06 -24.02
N VAL A 93 11.64 -30.20 -23.32
CA VAL A 93 11.55 -30.22 -21.85
C VAL A 93 12.82 -29.66 -21.20
N GLN A 94 14.00 -30.00 -21.69
CA GLN A 94 15.27 -29.46 -21.19
C GLN A 94 15.39 -27.95 -21.42
N VAL A 95 14.92 -27.45 -22.57
CA VAL A 95 14.85 -26.01 -22.85
C VAL A 95 13.92 -25.31 -21.86
N ASP A 96 12.73 -25.86 -21.63
CA ASP A 96 11.75 -25.31 -20.69
C ASP A 96 12.27 -25.31 -19.24
N LEU A 97 12.95 -26.38 -18.81
CA LEU A 97 13.55 -26.46 -17.47
C LEU A 97 14.67 -25.42 -17.29
N LYS A 98 15.52 -25.21 -18.30
CA LYS A 98 16.54 -24.15 -18.28
C LYS A 98 15.92 -22.76 -18.20
N LEU A 99 14.84 -22.53 -18.95
CA LEU A 99 14.09 -21.26 -18.90
C LEU A 99 13.51 -21.02 -17.50
N ARG A 100 12.97 -22.06 -16.84
CA ARG A 100 12.44 -21.94 -15.48
C ARG A 100 13.50 -21.50 -14.46
N ILE A 101 14.71 -22.08 -14.52
CA ILE A 101 15.83 -21.64 -13.67
C ILE A 101 16.25 -20.22 -14.00
N PHE A 102 16.33 -19.86 -15.29
CA PHE A 102 16.71 -18.52 -15.71
C PHE A 102 15.73 -17.45 -15.18
N LEU A 103 14.43 -17.70 -15.29
CA LEU A 103 13.40 -16.79 -14.79
C LEU A 103 13.46 -16.65 -13.25
N ALA A 104 13.70 -17.75 -12.53
CA ALA A 104 13.87 -17.72 -11.08
C ALA A 104 15.11 -16.91 -10.64
N ASN A 105 16.22 -17.05 -11.36
CA ASN A 105 17.45 -16.29 -11.09
C ASN A 105 17.26 -14.78 -11.34
N LEU A 106 16.53 -14.40 -12.40
CA LEU A 106 16.16 -13.01 -12.63
C LEU A 106 15.30 -12.47 -11.49
N GLN A 107 14.31 -13.25 -11.04
CA GLN A 107 13.47 -12.86 -9.91
C GLN A 107 14.28 -12.61 -8.64
N TYR A 108 15.28 -13.46 -8.36
CA TYR A 108 16.18 -13.26 -7.21
C TYR A 108 16.95 -11.93 -7.28
N ILE A 109 17.45 -11.56 -8.47
CA ILE A 109 18.16 -10.27 -8.68
C ILE A 109 17.24 -9.09 -8.38
N PHE A 110 16.00 -9.09 -8.89
CA PHE A 110 15.07 -7.98 -8.67
C PHE A 110 14.54 -7.88 -7.22
N VAL A 111 14.43 -9.00 -6.49
CA VAL A 111 13.95 -9.03 -5.10
C VAL A 111 15.05 -8.69 -4.09
N THR A 112 16.31 -9.07 -4.38
CA THR A 112 17.45 -8.86 -3.47
C THR A 112 18.27 -7.60 -3.76
N SER A 113 18.00 -6.90 -4.87
CA SER A 113 18.62 -5.61 -5.14
C SER A 113 18.28 -4.61 -4.03
N PRO A 114 19.27 -4.03 -3.32
CA PRO A 114 19.01 -2.97 -2.37
C PRO A 114 18.50 -1.74 -3.14
N ASN A 115 17.40 -1.15 -2.65
CA ASN A 115 17.02 0.22 -3.04
C ASN A 115 18.08 1.22 -2.59
#